data_AF-A0A7C0Z8W4-F1
#
_entry.id   AF-A0A7C0Z8W4-F1
#
_cell.length_a   1.000
_cell.length_b   1.000
_cell.length_c   1.000
_cell.angle_alpha   90.00
_cell.angle_beta   90.00
_cell.angle_gamma   90.00
#
_symmetry.space_group_name_H-M   'P 1'
#
loop_
_entity.id
_entity.type
_entity.pdbx_description
1 polymer ?
#
loop_
_entity_poly.entity_id
_entity_poly.type
_entity_poly.pdbx_seq_one_letter_code
_entity_poly.pdbx_strand_id
1 'polypeptide(L)'
;MLSRLLKRLRGVYRVTDAVFRDKACDTLEHELEELEHIFALLVLGSFVGIPSPPIQITMEMMPVMEREFALMLDKVTTAHDPLGELFSVFSID
;
A
#
# COMPACT_ATOMS: atom_id res chain seq x y z
N MET A 1 19.05 30.61 -31.04
CA MET A 1 18.81 29.14 -31.04
C MET A 1 19.21 28.51 -29.70
N LEU A 2 20.40 28.83 -29.17
CA LEU A 2 20.94 28.33 -27.89
C LEU A 2 20.05 28.59 -26.65
N SER A 3 19.41 29.76 -26.57
CA SER A 3 18.52 30.13 -25.46
C SER A 3 17.21 29.33 -25.39
N ARG A 4 16.73 28.81 -26.52
CA ARG A 4 15.56 27.92 -26.58
C ARG A 4 15.93 26.50 -26.13
N LEU A 5 17.14 26.05 -26.45
CA LEU A 5 17.67 24.75 -26.04
C LEU A 5 17.88 24.69 -24.52
N LEU A 6 18.48 25.74 -23.93
CA LEU A 6 18.67 25.86 -22.48
C LEU A 6 17.34 25.89 -21.70
N LYS A 7 16.31 26.57 -22.21
CA LYS A 7 14.97 26.57 -21.59
C LYS A 7 14.32 25.18 -21.62
N ARG A 8 14.50 24.42 -22.70
CA ARG A 8 13.99 23.04 -22.81
C ARG A 8 14.73 22.11 -21.86
N LEU A 9 16.05 22.19 -21.78
CA LEU A 9 16.87 21.42 -20.83
C LEU A 9 16.47 21.70 -19.37
N ARG A 10 16.23 22.96 -19.02
CA ARG A 10 15.75 23.34 -17.68
C ARG A 10 14.36 22.78 -17.38
N GLY A 11 13.48 22.73 -18.39
CA GLY A 11 12.16 22.13 -18.30
C GLY A 11 12.23 20.62 -18.05
N VAL A 12 13.06 19.91 -18.83
CA VAL A 12 13.29 18.47 -18.66
C VAL A 12 13.86 18.17 -17.27
N TYR A 13 14.90 18.90 -16.84
CA TYR A 13 15.48 18.72 -15.51
C TYR A 13 14.44 18.88 -14.39
N ARG A 14 13.54 19.87 -14.48
CA ARG A 14 12.50 20.10 -13.48
C ARG A 14 11.45 18.98 -13.43
N VAL A 15 11.06 18.45 -14.59
CA VAL A 15 10.12 17.32 -14.66
C VAL A 15 10.77 16.06 -14.11
N THR A 16 12.01 15.79 -14.51
CA THR A 16 12.77 14.64 -14.03
C THR A 16 12.97 14.66 -12.51
N ASP A 17 13.35 15.80 -11.94
CA ASP A 17 13.47 15.97 -10.48
C ASP A 17 12.15 15.74 -9.74
N ALA A 18 11.05 16.30 -10.27
CA ALA A 18 9.72 16.09 -9.71
C ALA A 18 9.30 14.61 -9.75
N VAL A 19 9.50 13.93 -10.88
CA VAL A 19 9.15 12.51 -11.06
C VAL A 19 9.98 11.61 -10.14
N PHE A 20 11.28 11.87 -9.98
CA PHE A 20 12.11 11.07 -9.08
C PHE A 20 11.69 11.21 -7.62
N ARG A 21 11.34 12.43 -7.19
CA ARG A 21 10.84 12.66 -5.83
C ARG A 21 9.49 11.99 -5.62
N ASP A 22 8.60 12.11 -6.59
CA ASP A 22 7.28 11.49 -6.56
C ASP A 22 7.39 9.97 -6.45
N LYS A 23 8.22 9.34 -7.30
CA LYS A 23 8.46 7.89 -7.27
C LYS A 23 9.08 7.39 -5.96
N ALA A 24 9.95 8.17 -5.34
CA ALA A 24 10.53 7.82 -4.05
C ALA A 24 9.49 7.87 -2.91
N CYS A 25 8.59 8.86 -2.93
CA CYS A 25 7.47 8.93 -2.00
C CYS A 25 6.46 7.79 -2.22
N ASP A 26 6.05 7.57 -3.46
CA ASP A 26 5.14 6.50 -3.90
C ASP A 26 5.61 5.12 -3.40
N THR A 27 6.92 4.85 -3.49
CA THR A 27 7.50 3.59 -2.99
C THR A 27 7.38 3.45 -1.47
N LEU A 28 7.66 4.52 -0.73
CA LEU A 28 7.55 4.51 0.74
C LEU A 28 6.10 4.40 1.21
N GLU A 29 5.16 5.02 0.49
CA GLU A 29 3.73 4.90 0.77
C GLU A 29 3.25 3.45 0.59
N HIS A 30 3.70 2.78 -0.48
CA HIS A 30 3.43 1.35 -0.67
C HIS A 30 4.04 0.47 0.44
N GLU A 31 5.31 0.69 0.81
CA GLU A 31 5.94 -0.07 1.89
C GLU A 31 5.23 0.12 3.25
N LEU A 32 4.77 1.35 3.52
CA LEU A 32 4.00 1.65 4.73
C LEU A 32 2.67 0.89 4.74
N GLU A 33 1.95 0.90 3.61
CA GLU A 33 0.69 0.18 3.46
C GLU A 33 0.87 -1.34 3.66
N GLU A 34 1.94 -1.92 3.10
CA GLU A 34 2.28 -3.33 3.32
C GLU A 34 2.58 -3.64 4.79
N LEU A 35 3.32 -2.75 5.48
CA LEU A 35 3.59 -2.89 6.91
C LEU A 35 2.32 -2.81 7.76
N GLU A 36 1.37 -1.94 7.41
CA GLU A 36 0.07 -1.83 8.06
C GLU A 36 -0.75 -3.12 7.91
N HIS A 37 -0.75 -3.73 6.72
CA HIS A 37 -1.37 -5.03 6.48
C HIS A 37 -0.75 -6.15 7.32
N ILE A 38 0.59 -6.24 7.36
CA ILE A 38 1.29 -7.23 8.18
C ILE A 38 1.00 -6.98 9.66
N PHE A 39 1.01 -5.73 10.11
CA PHE A 39 0.70 -5.36 11.48
C PHE A 39 -0.72 -5.79 11.87
N ALA A 40 -1.71 -5.55 11.00
CA ALA A 40 -3.07 -6.01 11.24
C ALA A 40 -3.17 -7.53 11.37
N LEU A 41 -2.47 -8.28 10.51
CA LEU A 41 -2.37 -9.74 10.62
C LEU A 41 -1.69 -10.20 11.91
N LEU A 42 -0.70 -9.48 12.43
CA LEU A 42 -0.07 -9.82 13.72
C LEU A 42 -0.99 -9.55 14.91
N VAL A 43 -1.70 -8.42 14.89
CA VAL A 43 -2.64 -8.03 15.95
C VAL A 43 -3.87 -8.96 15.99
N LEU A 44 -4.38 -9.35 14.83
CA LEU A 44 -5.59 -10.18 14.69
C LEU A 44 -5.29 -11.66 14.44
N GLY A 45 -4.03 -12.02 14.21
CA GLY A 45 -3.59 -13.38 13.91
C GLY A 45 -3.78 -14.38 15.04
N SER A 46 -4.13 -13.91 16.24
CA SER A 46 -4.52 -14.76 17.38
C SER A 46 -5.62 -15.76 17.00
N PHE A 47 -6.56 -15.35 16.14
CA PHE A 47 -7.68 -16.17 15.69
C PHE A 47 -7.27 -17.26 14.67
N VAL A 48 -6.05 -17.17 14.12
CA VAL A 48 -5.49 -18.09 13.11
C VAL A 48 -4.25 -18.82 13.64
N GLY A 49 -3.94 -18.69 14.94
CA GLY A 49 -2.82 -19.37 15.60
C GLY A 49 -1.45 -18.72 15.38
N ILE A 50 -1.40 -17.49 14.89
CA ILE A 50 -0.18 -16.67 14.83
C ILE A 50 0.04 -16.05 16.22
N PRO A 51 1.28 -16.03 16.76
CA PRO A 51 1.56 -15.38 18.04
C PRO A 51 1.19 -13.90 17.95
N SER A 52 0.13 -13.52 18.66
CA SER A 52 -0.36 -12.15 18.69
C SER A 52 0.13 -11.42 19.95
N PRO A 53 0.09 -10.08 19.95
CA PRO A 53 0.20 -9.30 21.17
C PRO A 53 -0.83 -9.74 22.23
N PRO A 54 -0.57 -9.45 23.53
CA PRO A 54 -1.58 -9.57 24.57
C PRO A 54 -2.86 -8.81 24.20
N ILE A 55 -4.02 -9.41 24.51
CA ILE A 55 -5.33 -8.90 24.05
C ILE A 55 -5.61 -7.46 24.47
N GLN A 56 -5.06 -7.00 25.58
CA GLN A 56 -5.15 -5.62 26.05
C GLN A 56 -4.62 -4.63 24.99
N ILE A 57 -3.47 -4.95 24.39
CA ILE A 57 -2.85 -4.13 23.34
C ILE A 57 -3.73 -4.15 22.09
N THR A 58 -4.22 -5.34 21.70
CA THR A 58 -5.14 -5.47 20.56
C THR A 58 -6.40 -4.63 20.74
N MET A 59 -6.99 -4.62 21.94
CA MET A 59 -8.18 -3.82 22.25
C MET A 59 -7.91 -2.31 22.22
N GLU A 60 -6.74 -1.87 22.69
CA GLU A 60 -6.32 -0.46 22.61
C GLU A 60 -6.11 0.01 21.18
N MET A 61 -5.64 -0.87 20.28
CA MET A 61 -5.40 -0.56 18.88
C MET A 61 -6.67 -0.66 18.02
N MET A 62 -7.71 -1.35 18.48
CA MET A 62 -8.96 -1.55 17.73
C MET A 62 -9.58 -0.27 17.14
N PRO A 63 -9.63 0.88 17.85
CA PRO A 63 -10.22 2.11 17.31
C PRO A 63 -9.44 2.72 16.13
N VAL A 64 -8.15 2.44 16.01
CA VAL A 64 -7.28 2.99 14.94
C VAL A 64 -7.09 2.01 13.77
N MET A 65 -7.65 0.80 13.86
CA MET A 65 -7.52 -0.27 12.87
C MET A 65 -8.79 -0.49 12.02
N GLU A 66 -9.74 0.44 12.06
CA GLU A 66 -11.03 0.31 11.37
C GLU A 66 -10.86 0.00 9.88
N ARG A 67 -9.90 0.68 9.21
CA ARG A 67 -9.61 0.49 7.79
C ARG A 67 -9.14 -0.94 7.49
N GLU A 68 -8.23 -1.46 8.30
CA GLU A 68 -7.60 -2.76 8.13
C GLU A 68 -8.60 -3.88 8.39
N PHE A 69 -9.49 -3.71 9.38
CA PHE A 69 -10.62 -4.61 9.59
C PHE A 69 -11.57 -4.64 8.39
N ALA A 70 -11.90 -3.48 7.82
CA ALA A 70 -12.75 -3.40 6.64
C ALA A 70 -12.09 -4.09 5.43
N LEU A 71 -10.79 -3.86 5.22
CA LEU A 71 -10.01 -4.52 4.17
C LEU A 71 -9.97 -6.04 4.34
N MET A 72 -9.72 -6.54 5.56
CA MET A 72 -9.74 -7.97 5.83
C MET A 72 -11.11 -8.60 5.56
N LEU A 73 -12.19 -7.92 5.95
CA LEU A 73 -13.55 -8.40 5.68
C LEU A 73 -13.87 -8.41 4.18
N ASP A 74 -13.47 -7.37 3.46
CA ASP A 74 -13.63 -7.27 2.01
C ASP A 74 -12.87 -8.39 1.27
N LYS A 75 -11.63 -8.68 1.71
CA LYS A 75 -10.86 -9.82 1.19
C LYS A 75 -11.52 -11.17 1.49
N VAL A 76 -12.17 -11.34 2.64
CA VAL A 76 -12.96 -12.56 2.93
C VAL A 76 -14.17 -12.66 2.00
N THR A 77 -14.86 -11.57 1.70
CA THR A 77 -16.00 -11.60 0.77
C THR A 77 -15.60 -11.88 -0.67
N THR A 78 -14.41 -11.43 -1.08
CA THR A 78 -13.84 -11.67 -2.42
C THR A 78 -13.10 -13.01 -2.52
N ALA A 79 -12.84 -13.69 -1.40
CA ALA A 79 -12.13 -14.98 -1.35
C ALA A 79 -12.82 -16.13 -2.09
N HIS A 80 -14.05 -15.95 -2.57
CA HIS A 80 -14.69 -16.93 -3.46
C HIS A 80 -14.13 -16.88 -4.89
N ASP A 81 -13.53 -15.76 -5.32
CA ASP A 81 -12.81 -15.60 -6.59
C ASP A 81 -11.52 -14.73 -6.43
N PRO A 82 -10.51 -15.21 -5.70
CA PRO A 82 -9.26 -14.50 -5.49
C PRO A 82 -8.40 -14.41 -6.76
N LEU A 83 -8.68 -15.26 -7.75
CA LEU A 83 -7.96 -15.28 -9.02
C LEU A 83 -8.50 -14.20 -9.97
N GLY A 84 -9.79 -13.89 -9.96
CA GLY A 84 -10.39 -12.83 -10.78
C GLY A 84 -9.76 -11.44 -10.54
N GLU A 85 -9.46 -11.10 -9.29
CA GLU A 85 -8.79 -9.82 -8.94
C GLU A 85 -7.32 -9.82 -9.43
N LEU A 86 -6.59 -10.92 -9.24
CA LEU A 86 -5.23 -11.06 -9.76
C LEU A 86 -5.19 -10.98 -11.29
N PHE A 87 -6.09 -11.68 -12.00
CA PHE A 87 -6.17 -11.63 -13.46
C PHE A 87 -6.60 -10.25 -13.98
N SER A 88 -7.47 -9.53 -13.25
CA SER A 88 -7.84 -8.15 -13.56
C SER A 88 -6.64 -7.20 -13.46
N VAL A 89 -5.78 -7.37 -12.45
CA VAL A 89 -4.56 -6.55 -12.28
C VAL A 89 -3.55 -6.88 -13.39
N PHE A 90 -3.42 -8.15 -13.78
CA PHE A 90 -2.48 -8.53 -14.83
C PHE A 90 -2.95 -8.22 -16.26
N SER A 91 -4.16 -7.69 -16.47
CA SER A 91 -4.67 -7.30 -17.79
C SER A 91 -4.48 -8.39 -18.85
N ILE A 92 -4.72 -9.65 -18.47
CA ILE A 92 -4.62 -10.79 -19.39
C ILE A 92 -6.01 -11.00 -19.99
N ASP A 93 -6.13 -10.77 -21.30
CA ASP A 93 -7.28 -11.21 -22.12
C ASP A 93 -7.34 -12.74 -22.25
#